data_AF-A0A9P9KSG5-F1
#
_entry.id   AF-A0A9P9KSG5-F1
#
_cell.length_a   1.000
_cell.length_b   1.000
_cell.length_c   1.000
_cell.angle_alpha   90.00
_cell.angle_beta   90.00
_cell.angle_gamma   90.00
#
_symmetry.space_group_name_H-M   'P 1'
#
loop_
_entity.id
_entity.type
_entity.pdbx_description
1 polymer ?
#
loop_
_entity_poly.entity_id
_entity_poly.type
_entity_poly.pdbx_seq_one_letter_code
_entity_poly.pdbx_strand_id
1 'polypeptide(L)'
;MSTSVPMPTARQAALHDRFNHYLSLEKDGPPLKALTAAKELVEEEGLNPYHAAHLHMKLAGIPEVGVYHASEAVKIYTKLKESDPSITDMWRRASEVLQERENAEKDWKQSQNARLRTNGGTENEEAIRRQRYNEYFSKLEQEPQSSSGGMDIDERNPLFHYPAKKERTGDLGGDEEEE
;
A
#
# COMPACT_ATOMS: atom_id res chain seq x y z
N MET A 1 1.76 -33.39 -15.37
CA MET A 1 0.87 -33.65 -14.22
C MET A 1 0.52 -32.31 -13.60
N SER A 2 -0.74 -31.89 -13.70
CA SER A 2 -1.17 -30.61 -13.13
C SER A 2 -1.40 -30.81 -11.64
N THR A 3 -0.50 -30.28 -10.83
CA THR A 3 -0.70 -30.18 -9.38
C THR A 3 -1.88 -29.25 -9.13
N SER A 4 -2.95 -29.80 -8.54
CA SER A 4 -4.08 -29.01 -8.05
C SER A 4 -3.56 -27.92 -7.13
N VAL A 5 -3.82 -26.66 -7.46
CA VAL A 5 -3.49 -25.54 -6.56
C VAL A 5 -4.31 -25.73 -5.29
N PRO A 6 -3.67 -25.75 -4.10
CA PRO A 6 -4.40 -25.91 -2.84
C PRO A 6 -5.37 -24.73 -2.66
N MET A 7 -6.61 -25.04 -2.29
CA MET A 7 -7.63 -24.02 -2.03
C MET A 7 -7.18 -23.10 -0.88
N PRO A 8 -7.33 -21.78 -1.00
CA PRO A 8 -7.09 -20.87 0.11
C PRO A 8 -7.95 -21.25 1.31
N THR A 9 -7.39 -21.14 2.52
CA THR A 9 -8.21 -21.20 3.73
C THR A 9 -9.22 -20.06 3.73
N ALA A 10 -10.36 -20.23 4.43
CA ALA A 10 -11.36 -19.17 4.56
C ALA A 10 -10.77 -17.85 5.08
N ARG A 11 -9.76 -17.93 5.96
CA ARG A 11 -9.01 -16.77 6.45
C ARG A 11 -8.18 -16.11 5.34
N GLN A 12 -7.46 -16.87 4.53
CA GLN A 12 -6.68 -16.33 3.41
C GLN A 12 -7.58 -15.67 2.35
N ALA A 13 -8.76 -16.24 2.08
CA ALA A 13 -9.74 -15.62 1.19
C ALA A 13 -10.25 -14.27 1.76
N ALA A 14 -10.60 -14.23 3.06
CA ALA A 14 -11.05 -12.99 3.69
C ALA A 14 -9.98 -11.88 3.69
N LEU A 15 -8.71 -12.23 3.93
CA LEU A 15 -7.59 -11.28 3.86
C LEU A 15 -7.35 -10.79 2.43
N HIS A 16 -7.54 -11.66 1.44
CA HIS A 16 -7.46 -11.30 0.04
C HIS A 16 -8.56 -10.31 -0.36
N ASP A 17 -9.81 -10.56 0.04
CA ASP A 17 -10.93 -9.66 -0.22
C ASP A 17 -10.74 -8.29 0.43
N ARG A 18 -10.23 -8.26 1.68
CA ARG A 18 -9.85 -7.01 2.35
C ARG A 18 -8.74 -6.27 1.63
N PHE A 19 -7.75 -6.97 1.09
CA PHE A 19 -6.70 -6.36 0.27
C PHE A 19 -7.27 -5.77 -1.03
N ASN A 20 -8.18 -6.47 -1.70
CA ASN A 20 -8.85 -5.94 -2.90
C ASN A 20 -9.69 -4.70 -2.58
N HIS A 21 -10.36 -4.69 -1.43
CA HIS A 21 -11.06 -3.50 -0.95
C HIS A 21 -10.10 -2.33 -0.72
N TYR A 22 -8.95 -2.58 -0.08
CA TYR A 22 -7.88 -1.58 0.05
C TYR A 22 -7.42 -1.05 -1.31
N LEU A 23 -7.17 -1.92 -2.31
CA LEU A 23 -6.75 -1.49 -3.65
C LEU A 23 -7.79 -0.58 -4.32
N SER A 24 -9.08 -0.89 -4.14
CA SER A 24 -10.15 -0.02 -4.64
C SER A 24 -10.14 1.35 -3.96
N LEU A 25 -9.89 1.41 -2.65
CA LEU A 25 -9.76 2.67 -1.92
C LEU A 25 -8.50 3.44 -2.33
N GLU A 26 -7.39 2.75 -2.56
CA GLU A 26 -6.14 3.37 -3.00
C GLU A 26 -6.28 4.02 -4.37
N LYS A 27 -7.04 3.40 -5.28
CA LYS A 27 -7.21 3.88 -6.65
C LYS A 27 -8.20 5.05 -6.73
N ASP A 28 -9.39 4.88 -6.17
CA ASP A 28 -10.54 5.75 -6.43
C ASP A 28 -11.20 6.28 -5.14
N GLY A 29 -10.63 5.95 -3.97
CA GLY A 29 -11.19 6.29 -2.67
C GLY A 29 -10.55 7.50 -1.99
N PRO A 30 -11.13 7.98 -0.88
CA PRO A 30 -10.51 9.01 -0.06
C PRO A 30 -9.15 8.54 0.48
N PRO A 31 -8.06 9.33 0.35
CA PRO A 31 -6.72 8.92 0.77
C PRO A 31 -6.66 8.46 2.22
N LEU A 32 -7.40 9.12 3.12
CA LEU A 32 -7.48 8.74 4.53
C LEU A 32 -8.07 7.35 4.73
N LYS A 33 -9.13 7.00 4.00
CA LYS A 33 -9.74 5.66 4.10
C LYS A 33 -8.79 4.58 3.62
N ALA A 34 -8.04 4.84 2.54
CA ALA A 34 -7.03 3.91 2.05
C ALA A 34 -5.92 3.70 3.10
N LEU A 35 -5.44 4.77 3.75
CA LEU A 35 -4.42 4.67 4.80
C LEU A 35 -4.92 3.95 6.05
N THR A 36 -6.16 4.19 6.48
CA THR A 36 -6.78 3.47 7.59
C THR A 36 -6.87 1.97 7.27
N ALA A 37 -7.39 1.62 6.09
CA ALA A 37 -7.48 0.22 5.66
C ALA A 37 -6.10 -0.45 5.57
N ALA A 38 -5.09 0.25 5.06
CA ALA A 38 -3.72 -0.26 4.99
C ALA A 38 -3.14 -0.57 6.37
N LYS A 39 -3.33 0.35 7.34
CA LYS A 39 -2.84 0.20 8.70
C LYS A 39 -3.48 -0.99 9.41
N GLU A 40 -4.80 -1.16 9.28
CA GLU A 40 -5.49 -2.29 9.87
C GLU A 40 -5.07 -3.62 9.25
N LEU A 41 -4.90 -3.65 7.92
CA LEU A 41 -4.61 -4.88 7.20
C LEU A 41 -3.16 -5.34 7.36
N VAL A 42 -2.19 -4.42 7.47
CA VAL A 42 -0.76 -4.79 7.58
C VAL A 42 -0.43 -5.52 8.89
N GLU A 43 -1.25 -5.33 9.93
CA GLU A 43 -1.11 -5.99 11.23
C GLU A 43 -1.70 -7.42 11.25
N GLU A 44 -2.37 -7.85 10.17
CA GLU A 44 -3.05 -9.14 10.12
C GLU A 44 -2.09 -10.31 9.90
N GLU A 45 -2.11 -11.26 10.83
CA GLU A 45 -1.37 -12.51 10.67
C GLU A 45 -1.90 -13.35 9.50
N GLY A 46 -0.98 -13.90 8.72
CA GLY A 46 -1.31 -14.73 7.56
C GLY A 46 -1.60 -13.94 6.29
N LEU A 47 -1.41 -12.62 6.30
CA LEU A 47 -1.43 -11.81 5.08
C LEU A 47 -0.36 -12.29 4.10
N ASN A 48 -0.70 -12.32 2.82
CA ASN A 48 0.25 -12.65 1.77
C ASN A 48 1.46 -11.68 1.84
N PRO A 49 2.72 -12.17 1.86
CA PRO A 49 3.89 -11.31 1.98
C PRO A 49 4.00 -10.22 0.89
N TYR A 50 3.54 -10.49 -0.33
CA TYR A 50 3.50 -9.49 -1.40
C TYR A 50 2.51 -8.37 -1.06
N HIS A 51 1.35 -8.70 -0.47
CA HIS A 51 0.38 -7.71 -0.01
C HIS A 51 0.93 -6.92 1.16
N ALA A 52 1.54 -7.60 2.14
CA ALA A 52 2.16 -6.95 3.29
C ALA A 52 3.25 -5.94 2.86
N ALA A 53 4.13 -6.33 1.94
CA ALA A 53 5.16 -5.45 1.41
C ALA A 53 4.57 -4.22 0.70
N HIS A 54 3.49 -4.39 -0.08
CA HIS A 54 2.77 -3.29 -0.71
C HIS A 54 2.17 -2.31 0.33
N LEU A 55 1.51 -2.83 1.36
CA LEU A 55 0.94 -2.00 2.42
C LEU A 55 2.01 -1.25 3.22
N HIS A 56 3.13 -1.90 3.53
CA HIS A 56 4.28 -1.26 4.14
C HIS A 56 4.85 -0.14 3.25
N MET A 57 4.95 -0.35 1.93
CA MET A 57 5.34 0.71 0.99
C MET A 57 4.36 1.88 0.99
N LYS A 58 3.05 1.63 1.10
CA LYS A 58 2.04 2.69 1.22
C LYS A 58 2.22 3.49 2.51
N LEU A 59 2.34 2.81 3.64
CA LEU A 59 2.48 3.41 4.97
C LEU A 59 3.83 4.12 5.16
N ALA A 60 4.86 3.76 4.38
CA ALA A 60 6.14 4.45 4.34
C ALA A 60 6.03 5.95 4.01
N GLY A 61 4.92 6.36 3.36
CA GLY A 61 4.63 7.76 3.06
C GLY A 61 4.35 8.63 4.28
N ILE A 62 3.95 8.03 5.42
CA ILE A 62 3.50 8.75 6.60
C ILE A 62 4.72 9.22 7.43
N PRO A 63 4.80 10.51 7.81
CA PRO A 63 5.84 10.99 8.72
C PRO A 63 5.90 10.21 10.04
N GLU A 64 7.06 10.22 10.71
CA GLU A 64 7.34 9.52 11.99
C GLU A 64 7.36 7.99 11.90
N VAL A 65 6.46 7.36 11.14
CA VAL A 65 6.39 5.90 10.98
C VAL A 65 6.99 5.41 9.65
N GLY A 66 7.30 6.33 8.74
CA GLY A 66 7.68 6.01 7.37
C GLY A 66 8.94 5.16 7.24
N VAL A 67 9.98 5.46 8.03
CA VAL A 67 11.24 4.68 8.06
C VAL A 67 10.98 3.24 8.53
N TYR A 68 10.14 3.07 9.54
CA TYR A 68 9.78 1.74 10.05
C TYR A 68 9.09 0.91 8.94
N HIS A 69 8.05 1.45 8.31
CA HIS A 69 7.35 0.69 7.27
C HIS A 69 8.20 0.46 6.02
N ALA A 70 9.04 1.41 5.61
CA ALA A 70 9.99 1.19 4.51
C ALA A 70 10.99 0.07 4.83
N SER A 71 11.48 0.01 6.07
CA SER A 71 12.39 -1.05 6.54
C SER A 71 11.70 -2.43 6.49
N GLU A 72 10.46 -2.53 6.96
CA GLU A 72 9.69 -3.78 6.90
C GLU A 72 9.42 -4.22 5.45
N ALA A 73 9.08 -3.30 4.54
CA ALA A 73 8.95 -3.63 3.12
C ALA A 73 10.25 -4.21 2.53
N VAL A 74 11.40 -3.59 2.81
CA VAL A 74 12.71 -4.10 2.36
C VAL A 74 13.00 -5.48 2.94
N LYS A 75 12.70 -5.72 4.23
CA LYS A 75 12.88 -7.05 4.85
C LYS A 75 12.03 -8.11 4.17
N ILE A 76 10.75 -7.82 3.89
CA ILE A 76 9.85 -8.76 3.24
C ILE A 76 10.32 -9.05 1.80
N TYR A 77 10.62 -8.00 1.02
CA TYR A 77 11.14 -8.18 -0.34
C TYR A 77 12.49 -8.88 -0.36
N THR A 78 13.36 -8.68 0.62
CA THR A 78 14.62 -9.43 0.69
C THR A 78 14.38 -10.93 0.79
N LYS A 79 13.44 -11.36 1.65
CA LYS A 79 13.04 -12.77 1.77
C LYS A 79 12.36 -13.29 0.51
N LEU A 80 11.43 -12.53 -0.07
CA LEU A 80 10.72 -12.93 -1.29
C LEU A 80 11.68 -13.11 -2.47
N LYS A 81 12.74 -12.29 -2.56
CA LYS A 81 13.71 -12.33 -3.66
C LYS A 81 14.51 -13.63 -3.68
N GLU A 82 14.63 -14.32 -2.54
CA GLU A 82 15.30 -15.63 -2.45
C GLU A 82 14.55 -16.71 -3.25
N SER A 83 13.22 -16.62 -3.35
CA SER A 83 12.37 -17.59 -4.06
C SER A 83 11.79 -17.06 -5.36
N ASP A 84 11.68 -15.74 -5.52
CA ASP A 84 11.10 -15.08 -6.68
C ASP A 84 12.01 -13.94 -7.18
N PRO A 85 12.93 -14.21 -8.11
CA PRO A 85 13.82 -13.19 -8.67
C PRO A 85 13.10 -12.06 -9.41
N SER A 86 11.84 -12.28 -9.85
CA SER A 86 11.07 -11.27 -10.60
C SER A 86 10.77 -10.02 -9.78
N ILE A 87 10.84 -10.12 -8.45
CA ILE A 87 10.57 -9.01 -7.55
C ILE A 87 11.77 -8.07 -7.33
N THR A 88 12.88 -8.28 -8.04
CA THR A 88 14.12 -7.52 -7.85
C THR A 88 13.92 -6.01 -8.00
N ASP A 89 13.09 -5.55 -8.92
CA ASP A 89 12.83 -4.12 -9.11
C ASP A 89 11.98 -3.53 -7.97
N MET A 90 11.01 -4.28 -7.43
CA MET A 90 10.27 -3.82 -6.24
C MET A 90 11.16 -3.77 -5.00
N TRP A 91 12.06 -4.74 -4.83
CA TRP A 91 13.07 -4.70 -3.77
C TRP A 91 13.98 -3.47 -3.89
N ARG A 92 14.41 -3.13 -5.12
CA ARG A 92 15.20 -1.93 -5.37
C ARG A 92 14.42 -0.68 -5.02
N ARG A 93 13.17 -0.56 -5.48
CA ARG A 93 12.31 0.58 -5.18
C ARG A 93 12.06 0.72 -3.67
N ALA A 94 11.83 -0.37 -2.95
CA ALA A 94 11.68 -0.34 -1.50
C ALA A 94 12.95 0.15 -0.79
N SER A 95 14.12 -0.24 -1.30
CA SER A 95 15.41 0.21 -0.76
C SER A 95 15.64 1.71 -1.01
N GLU A 96 15.27 2.22 -2.18
CA GLU A 96 15.29 3.66 -2.49
C GLU A 96 14.34 4.43 -1.58
N VAL A 97 13.10 3.95 -1.40
CA VAL A 97 12.13 4.56 -0.49
C VAL A 97 12.66 4.58 0.94
N LEU A 98 13.30 3.52 1.42
CA LEU A 98 13.94 3.53 2.75
C LEU A 98 14.98 4.64 2.86
N GLN A 99 15.87 4.75 1.88
CA GLN A 99 16.89 5.81 1.87
C GLN A 99 16.28 7.21 1.81
N GLU A 100 15.25 7.41 0.98
CA GLU A 100 14.48 8.67 0.91
C GLU A 100 13.89 9.02 2.29
N ARG A 101 13.30 8.04 3.00
CA ARG A 101 12.69 8.27 4.32
C ARG A 101 13.72 8.52 5.40
N GLU A 102 14.84 7.82 5.40
CA GLU A 102 15.93 8.06 6.35
C GLU A 102 16.50 9.48 6.19
N ASN A 103 16.70 9.92 4.95
CA ASN A 103 17.16 11.27 4.66
C ASN A 103 16.13 12.33 5.08
N ALA A 104 14.86 12.16 4.69
CA ALA A 104 13.80 13.08 5.06
C ALA A 104 13.63 13.19 6.59
N GLU A 105 13.76 12.08 7.31
CA GLU A 105 13.66 12.07 8.77
C GLU A 105 14.87 12.73 9.45
N LYS A 106 16.07 12.52 8.91
CA LYS A 106 17.28 13.19 9.37
C LYS A 106 17.19 14.70 9.17
N ASP A 107 16.81 15.15 7.98
CA ASP A 107 16.68 16.57 7.64
C ASP A 107 15.61 17.25 8.50
N TRP A 108 14.48 16.57 8.70
CA TRP A 108 13.43 17.07 9.57
C TRP A 108 13.88 17.21 11.03
N LYS A 109 14.59 16.22 11.59
CA LYS A 109 15.16 16.30 12.95
C LYS A 109 16.17 17.45 13.09
N GLN A 110 16.96 17.73 12.07
CA GLN A 110 17.86 18.88 12.06
C GLN A 110 17.08 20.20 12.09
N SER A 111 16.01 20.32 11.29
CA SER A 111 15.13 21.49 11.27
C SER A 111 14.43 21.70 12.61
N GLN A 112 13.90 20.63 13.22
CA GLN A 112 13.27 20.66 14.55
C GLN A 112 14.27 21.16 15.60
N ASN A 113 15.50 20.63 15.62
CA ASN A 113 16.54 21.06 16.56
C ASN A 113 16.93 22.53 16.37
N ALA A 114 16.97 23.02 15.13
CA ALA A 114 17.22 24.43 14.86
C ALA A 114 16.08 25.32 15.40
N ARG A 115 14.81 24.95 15.16
CA ARG A 115 13.63 25.66 15.68
C ARG A 115 13.61 25.77 17.20
N LEU A 116 13.89 24.66 17.89
CA LEU A 116 13.96 24.61 19.35
C LEU A 116 15.05 25.55 19.90
N ARG A 117 16.17 25.70 19.20
CA ARG A 117 17.26 26.63 19.57
C ARG A 117 16.91 28.09 19.31
N THR A 118 16.27 28.41 18.18
CA THR A 118 15.96 29.80 17.80
C THR A 118 14.83 30.41 18.62
N ASN A 119 13.86 29.61 19.05
CA ASN A 119 12.70 30.08 19.83
C ASN A 119 12.96 30.11 21.35
N GLY A 120 14.22 30.09 21.78
CA GLY A 120 14.60 30.12 23.19
C GLY A 120 14.08 28.92 24.01
N GLY A 121 13.78 27.78 23.37
CA GLY A 121 13.23 26.59 24.02
C GLY A 121 11.75 26.66 24.40
N THR A 122 10.99 27.64 23.87
CA THR A 122 9.55 27.79 24.20
C THR A 122 8.62 26.87 23.41
N GLU A 123 9.05 26.37 22.25
CA GLU A 123 8.29 25.36 21.51
C GLU A 123 8.46 23.97 22.15
N ASN A 124 7.35 23.26 22.31
CA ASN A 124 7.36 21.87 22.77
C ASN A 124 7.64 20.95 21.58
N GLU A 125 8.63 20.05 21.72
CA GLU A 125 8.96 19.01 20.72
C GLU A 125 7.73 18.24 20.25
N GLU A 126 6.82 17.90 21.16
CA GLU A 126 5.61 17.17 20.80
C GLU A 126 4.61 18.02 20.02
N ALA A 127 4.57 19.35 20.27
CA ALA A 127 3.76 20.25 19.47
C ALA A 127 4.28 20.34 18.02
N ILE A 128 5.61 20.35 17.83
CA ILE A 128 6.23 20.37 16.50
C ILE A 128 5.94 19.05 15.76
N ARG A 129 6.04 17.89 16.43
CA ARG A 129 5.66 16.58 15.85
C ARG A 129 4.18 16.54 15.46
N ARG A 130 3.29 16.97 16.36
CA ARG A 130 1.84 17.03 16.08
C ARG A 130 1.54 17.95 14.89
N GLN A 131 2.21 19.09 14.81
CA GLN A 131 2.09 20.00 13.67
C GLN A 131 2.50 19.30 12.36
N ARG A 132 3.66 18.63 12.32
CA ARG A 132 4.12 17.88 11.14
C ARG A 132 3.10 16.84 10.68
N TYR A 133 2.55 16.10 11.63
CA TYR A 133 1.53 15.08 11.37
C TYR A 133 0.24 15.72 10.81
N ASN A 134 -0.27 16.76 11.48
CA ASN A 134 -1.48 17.46 11.04
C ASN A 134 -1.33 18.09 9.66
N GLU A 135 -0.18 18.70 9.36
CA GLU A 135 0.12 19.27 8.05
C GLU A 135 0.12 18.21 6.95
N TYR A 136 0.66 17.02 7.22
CA TYR A 136 0.62 15.91 6.27
C TYR A 136 -0.81 15.48 5.96
N PHE A 137 -1.63 15.21 6.97
CA PHE A 137 -3.01 14.78 6.76
C PHE A 137 -3.91 15.88 6.17
N SER A 138 -3.68 17.14 6.54
CA SER A 138 -4.39 18.27 5.94
C SER A 138 -4.10 18.40 4.44
N LYS A 139 -2.87 18.12 4.00
CA LYS A 139 -2.51 18.10 2.57
C LYS A 139 -3.22 16.97 1.83
N LEU A 140 -3.29 15.78 2.43
CA LEU A 140 -4.01 14.64 1.85
C LEU A 140 -5.52 14.90 1.68
N GLU A 141 -6.12 15.68 2.58
CA GLU A 141 -7.54 16.07 2.46
C GLU A 141 -7.77 17.15 1.40
N GLN A 142 -6.74 17.96 1.11
CA GLN A 142 -6.81 19.05 0.12
C GLN A 142 -6.52 18.60 -1.31
N GLU A 143 -5.83 17.46 -1.51
CA GLU A 143 -5.62 16.90 -2.83
C GLU A 143 -6.98 16.61 -3.50
N PRO A 144 -7.37 17.38 -4.53
CA PRO A 144 -8.60 17.09 -5.25
C PRO A 144 -8.46 15.69 -5.84
N GLN A 145 -9.54 14.90 -5.75
CA GLN A 145 -9.72 13.68 -6.52
C GLN A 145 -9.66 14.08 -8.01
N SER A 146 -8.45 14.21 -8.53
CA SER A 146 -8.19 14.64 -9.88
C SER A 146 -8.57 13.47 -10.76
N SER A 147 -9.83 13.50 -11.20
CA SER A 147 -10.38 12.72 -12.30
C SER A 147 -9.31 12.51 -13.37
N SER A 148 -8.88 11.25 -13.54
CA SER A 148 -8.32 10.68 -14.76
C SER A 148 -7.60 11.66 -15.70
N GLY A 149 -6.43 12.16 -15.29
CA GLY A 149 -5.49 12.79 -16.21
C GLY A 149 -4.70 11.70 -16.90
N GLY A 150 -5.12 11.32 -18.11
CA GLY A 150 -4.59 10.21 -18.90
C GLY A 150 -3.07 10.09 -18.86
N MET A 151 -2.64 9.03 -18.18
CA MET A 151 -1.41 8.35 -18.52
C MET A 151 -1.86 6.89 -18.59
N ASP A 152 -2.05 6.40 -19.82
CA ASP A 152 -2.12 4.97 -20.14
C ASP A 152 -0.76 4.35 -19.78
N ILE A 153 -0.43 4.34 -18.49
CA ILE A 153 0.51 3.39 -17.95
C ILE A 153 -0.39 2.25 -17.55
N ASP A 154 -0.42 1.26 -18.42
CA ASP A 154 -0.74 -0.12 -18.11
C ASP A 154 0.27 -0.65 -17.05
N GLU A 155 0.44 0.08 -15.95
CA GLU A 155 1.16 -0.31 -14.72
C GLU A 155 0.23 -1.23 -13.92
N ARG A 156 -0.32 -2.24 -14.63
CA ARG A 156 -0.68 -3.48 -13.98
C ARG A 156 0.60 -3.96 -13.33
N ASN A 157 0.70 -3.84 -12.01
CA ASN A 157 1.73 -4.55 -11.28
C ASN A 157 1.61 -6.03 -11.72
N PRO A 158 2.60 -6.58 -12.45
CA PRO A 158 2.43 -7.86 -13.14
C PRO A 158 2.20 -9.03 -12.18
N LEU A 159 2.42 -8.83 -10.88
CA LEU A 159 2.13 -9.78 -9.82
C LEU A 159 0.65 -9.92 -9.44
N PHE A 160 -0.19 -8.94 -9.76
CA PHE A 160 -1.61 -8.95 -9.43
C PHE A 160 -2.51 -9.21 -10.64
N HIS A 161 -1.97 -9.91 -11.66
CA HIS A 161 -2.76 -10.41 -12.78
C HIS A 161 -3.71 -11.52 -12.31
N TYR A 162 -4.99 -11.19 -12.17
CA TYR A 162 -6.06 -12.19 -12.08
C TYR A 162 -6.59 -12.49 -13.48
N PRO A 163 -6.76 -13.77 -13.87
CA PRO A 163 -7.50 -14.09 -15.06
C PRO A 163 -8.94 -13.61 -14.86
N ALA A 164 -9.40 -12.71 -15.73
CA ALA A 164 -10.81 -12.39 -15.84
C ALA A 164 -11.56 -13.72 -15.94
N LYS A 165 -12.46 -13.98 -14.99
CA LYS A 165 -13.38 -15.12 -15.09
C LYS A 165 -14.05 -15.00 -16.44
N LYS A 166 -13.73 -15.91 -17.37
CA LYS A 166 -14.56 -16.10 -18.57
C LYS A 166 -15.91 -16.50 -18.03
N GLU A 167 -16.88 -15.60 -18.09
CA GLU A 167 -18.28 -15.98 -17.97
C GLU A 167 -18.52 -17.07 -19.00
N ARG A 168 -18.67 -18.28 -18.48
CA ARG A 168 -19.12 -19.43 -19.22
C ARG A 168 -20.61 -19.19 -19.42
N THR A 169 -21.00 -18.62 -20.57
CA THR A 169 -22.37 -18.68 -21.06
C THR A 169 -22.71 -20.14 -21.31
N GLY A 170 -23.14 -20.81 -20.25
CA GLY A 170 -23.83 -22.09 -20.32
C GLY A 170 -25.30 -21.82 -20.62
N ASP A 171 -25.68 -22.12 -21.86
CA ASP A 171 -26.85 -22.91 -22.22
C ASP A 171 -27.99 -22.98 -21.20
N LEU A 172 -29.10 -22.32 -21.53
CA LEU A 172 -30.43 -22.72 -21.11
C LEU A 172 -31.35 -22.61 -22.33
N GLY A 173 -31.63 -23.76 -22.93
CA GLY A 173 -32.74 -23.95 -23.84
C GLY A 173 -34.08 -23.67 -23.17
N GLY A 174 -35.02 -23.17 -23.96
CA GLY A 174 -36.44 -23.10 -23.67
C GLY A 174 -37.17 -23.31 -24.98
N ASP A 175 -37.72 -24.51 -25.13
CA ASP A 175 -38.81 -24.80 -26.07
C ASP A 175 -40.03 -23.97 -25.68
N GLU A 176 -40.61 -23.22 -26.61
CA GLU A 176 -42.06 -22.98 -26.63
C GLU A 176 -42.53 -23.05 -28.08
N GLU A 177 -43.37 -24.07 -28.32
CA GLU A 177 -44.33 -24.17 -29.41
C GLU A 177 -45.27 -22.96 -29.38
N GLU A 178 -45.71 -22.45 -30.53
CA GLU A 178 -47.14 -22.14 -30.76
C GLU A 178 -47.40 -21.82 -32.25
N GLU A 179 -48.33 -22.62 -32.81
CA GLU A 179 -49.18 -22.51 -34.01
C GLU A 179 -48.62 -22.09 -35.39
#